data_AF-A0A1V0M2Y9-F1
#
_entry.id   AF-A0A1V0M2Y9-F1
#
_cell.length_a   1.000
_cell.length_b   1.000
_cell.length_c   1.000
_cell.angle_alpha   90.00
_cell.angle_beta   90.00
_cell.angle_gamma   90.00
#
_symmetry.space_group_name_H-M   'P 1'
#
loop_
_entity.id
_entity.type
_entity.pdbx_description
1 polymer ?
#
loop_
_entity_poly.entity_id
_entity_poly.type
_entity_poly.pdbx_seq_one_letter_code
_entity_poly.pdbx_strand_id
1 'polypeptide(L)'
;MKINREADFFISTVRSGRTVKNLREFSDANPDICHKAVNGQPFLIDPRALGLVPNWNCREMGLGEAYYQLPKPSQHIQNLKAAFLSGADIDPITVVIVEGRPLVRQGNCRTRAALLALKESGLPILIRLREFQGDEIEQEWHSLDGAKSLQLCPVGRGVAYSRLVNDAGMSVDMVAQRENISEMAVRQLISLATIDDELKILITQEVISYTLCLELIRDLGEKEALEKIRGELNAKLQVIANSKEGDSLPLNVSEVMTAPNSRKSVRITKKSLGFQPIPRKLAQNLAASSKEVSKRLRASLPAEFDLEQFGPNEKIPIELDKHLIELILQSEASVLDHEVKLQRKTTKGKLSHSTQAADVENNTIPASDEATNEPLNDQPSSNQNKEFSLLNLHSAV
;
A
#
# COMPACT_ATOMS: atom_id res chain seq x y z
N MET A 1 15.28 9.28 -24.24
CA MET A 1 16.12 8.32 -23.49
C MET A 1 17.25 7.88 -24.42
N LYS A 2 18.53 8.16 -24.12
CA LYS A 2 19.65 7.70 -24.97
C LYS A 2 19.92 6.23 -24.63
N ILE A 3 19.46 5.32 -25.50
CA ILE A 3 19.77 3.89 -25.39
C ILE A 3 21.26 3.73 -25.69
N ASN A 4 22.00 3.13 -24.76
CA ASN A 4 23.43 2.90 -24.89
C ASN A 4 23.67 1.99 -26.10
N ARG A 5 24.39 2.48 -27.12
CA ARG A 5 24.62 1.77 -28.38
C ARG A 5 25.78 0.80 -28.24
N GLU A 6 25.56 -0.33 -27.58
CA GLU A 6 26.34 -1.52 -27.94
C GLU A 6 25.96 -1.94 -29.36
N ALA A 7 26.93 -2.41 -30.14
CA ALA A 7 26.68 -2.92 -31.47
C ALA A 7 25.76 -4.14 -31.35
N ASP A 8 24.53 -4.01 -31.85
CA ASP A 8 23.59 -5.12 -31.86
C ASP A 8 24.18 -6.26 -32.70
N PHE A 9 24.04 -7.50 -32.24
CA PHE A 9 24.40 -8.68 -33.03
C PHE A 9 23.40 -8.95 -34.17
N PHE A 10 22.43 -8.05 -34.36
CA PHE A 10 21.36 -8.13 -35.35
C PHE A 10 21.28 -6.84 -36.17
N ILE A 11 20.63 -6.93 -37.32
CA ILE A 11 20.41 -5.86 -38.28
C ILE A 11 19.14 -5.09 -37.91
N SER A 12 19.28 -3.79 -37.64
CA SER A 12 18.18 -2.87 -37.30
C SER A 12 17.73 -1.99 -38.47
N THR A 13 18.39 -2.09 -39.63
CA THR A 13 18.09 -1.34 -40.85
C THR A 13 17.87 -2.27 -42.05
N VAL A 14 16.94 -1.91 -42.92
CA VAL A 14 16.77 -2.60 -44.21
C VAL A 14 17.87 -2.19 -45.19
N ARG A 15 18.03 -2.93 -46.30
CA ARG A 15 19.08 -2.69 -47.33
C ARG A 15 19.13 -1.26 -47.87
N SER A 16 18.02 -0.51 -47.82
CA SER A 16 17.95 0.89 -48.24
C SER A 16 18.48 1.89 -47.20
N GLY A 17 18.99 1.42 -46.06
CA GLY A 17 19.46 2.25 -44.94
C GLY A 17 18.33 2.76 -44.02
N ARG A 18 17.07 2.48 -44.35
CA ARG A 18 15.91 2.81 -43.51
C ARG A 18 15.84 1.87 -42.30
N THR A 19 15.45 2.39 -41.14
CA THR A 19 15.18 1.56 -39.95
C THR A 19 14.02 0.59 -40.16
N VAL A 20 14.17 -0.63 -39.64
CA VAL A 20 13.12 -1.65 -39.60
C VAL A 20 11.92 -1.15 -38.79
N LYS A 21 10.70 -1.32 -39.32
CA LYS A 21 9.47 -0.78 -38.73
C LYS A 21 8.53 -1.80 -38.10
N ASN A 22 8.63 -3.06 -38.49
CA ASN A 22 7.71 -4.11 -38.06
C ASN A 22 8.45 -5.45 -37.96
N LEU A 23 7.82 -6.44 -37.33
CA LEU A 23 8.44 -7.72 -37.03
C LEU A 23 8.72 -8.54 -38.30
N ARG A 24 7.92 -8.33 -39.35
CA ARG A 24 8.16 -8.92 -40.67
C ARG A 24 9.44 -8.40 -41.30
N GLU A 25 9.63 -7.08 -41.36
CA GLU A 25 10.87 -6.46 -41.85
C GLU A 25 12.07 -6.87 -41.00
N PHE A 26 11.89 -7.01 -39.67
CA PHE A 26 12.93 -7.48 -38.76
C PHE A 26 13.35 -8.92 -39.10
N SER A 27 12.37 -9.80 -39.31
CA SER A 27 12.60 -11.19 -39.70
C SER A 27 13.30 -11.30 -41.05
N ASP A 28 12.87 -10.52 -42.04
CA ASP A 28 13.47 -10.49 -43.38
C ASP A 28 14.93 -10.02 -43.36
N ALA A 29 15.27 -9.09 -42.46
CA ALA A 29 16.63 -8.61 -42.27
C ALA A 29 17.51 -9.59 -41.46
N ASN A 30 16.92 -10.45 -40.63
CA ASN A 30 17.63 -11.29 -39.67
C ASN A 30 17.22 -12.78 -39.73
N PRO A 31 17.42 -13.46 -40.87
CA PRO A 31 16.99 -14.85 -41.04
C PRO A 31 17.72 -15.85 -40.12
N ASP A 32 18.90 -15.48 -39.62
CA ASP A 32 19.77 -16.35 -38.82
C ASP A 32 19.27 -16.50 -37.37
N ILE A 33 18.52 -15.51 -36.89
CA ILE A 33 18.05 -15.42 -35.50
C ILE A 33 16.52 -15.32 -35.41
N CYS A 34 15.85 -15.28 -36.57
CA CYS A 34 14.41 -15.16 -36.67
C CYS A 34 13.87 -16.12 -37.74
N HIS A 35 13.01 -17.03 -37.33
CA HIS A 35 12.35 -17.96 -38.22
C HIS A 35 10.88 -17.57 -38.40
N LYS A 36 10.48 -17.42 -39.66
CA LYS A 36 9.07 -17.23 -40.01
C LYS A 36 8.32 -18.50 -39.64
N ALA A 37 7.29 -18.34 -38.82
CA ALA A 37 6.35 -19.41 -38.65
C ALA A 37 5.40 -19.46 -39.85
N VAL A 38 5.16 -20.65 -40.37
CA VAL A 38 4.31 -20.89 -41.54
C VAL A 38 2.85 -20.62 -41.15
N ASN A 39 2.04 -20.04 -42.05
CA ASN A 39 0.58 -19.89 -41.91
C ASN A 39 0.08 -19.08 -40.70
N GLY A 40 0.46 -17.80 -40.58
CA GLY A 40 -0.12 -16.89 -39.58
C GLY A 40 0.26 -17.18 -38.13
N GLN A 41 1.22 -18.08 -37.93
CA GLN A 41 1.81 -18.40 -36.64
C GLN A 41 2.75 -17.28 -36.15
N PRO A 42 2.99 -17.17 -34.83
CA PRO A 42 3.89 -16.16 -34.24
C PRO A 42 5.35 -16.38 -34.66
N PHE A 43 6.11 -15.30 -34.88
CA PHE A 43 7.53 -15.37 -35.26
C PHE A 43 8.36 -16.04 -34.17
N LEU A 44 9.36 -16.83 -34.54
CA LEU A 44 10.30 -17.43 -33.59
C LEU A 44 11.60 -16.63 -33.60
N ILE A 45 12.03 -16.07 -32.47
CA ILE A 45 13.25 -15.26 -32.38
C ILE A 45 14.19 -15.76 -31.28
N ASP A 46 15.49 -15.49 -31.43
CA ASP A 46 16.44 -15.54 -30.32
C ASP A 46 16.07 -14.49 -29.24
N PRO A 47 15.90 -14.88 -27.96
CA PRO A 47 15.50 -13.96 -26.90
C PRO A 47 16.51 -12.84 -26.63
N ARG A 48 17.79 -12.98 -27.05
CA ARG A 48 18.82 -11.93 -26.91
C ARG A 48 18.55 -10.71 -27.78
N ALA A 49 17.75 -10.85 -28.83
CA ALA A 49 17.38 -9.73 -29.69
C ALA A 49 16.32 -8.81 -29.03
N LEU A 50 15.65 -9.29 -27.98
CA LEU A 50 14.60 -8.52 -27.31
C LEU A 50 15.15 -7.47 -26.35
N GLY A 51 14.63 -6.25 -26.48
CA GLY A 51 14.85 -5.17 -25.52
C GLY A 51 13.81 -5.17 -24.41
N LEU A 52 14.25 -5.32 -23.16
CA LEU A 52 13.43 -5.03 -21.99
C LEU A 52 13.48 -3.53 -21.70
N VAL A 53 12.32 -2.89 -21.67
CA VAL A 53 12.22 -1.47 -21.32
C VAL A 53 12.13 -1.33 -19.81
N PRO A 54 13.09 -0.64 -19.16
CA PRO A 54 13.05 -0.43 -17.71
C PRO A 54 11.74 0.21 -17.28
N ASN A 55 11.14 -0.29 -16.19
CA ASN A 55 9.91 0.22 -15.59
C ASN A 55 8.66 0.17 -16.50
N TRP A 56 8.72 -0.40 -17.70
CA TRP A 56 7.53 -0.52 -18.57
C TRP A 56 6.48 -1.45 -17.97
N ASN A 57 6.90 -2.59 -17.44
CA ASN A 57 5.96 -3.55 -16.86
C ASN A 57 5.36 -2.97 -15.57
N CYS A 58 4.07 -2.69 -15.59
CA CYS A 58 3.35 -2.12 -14.45
C CYS A 58 3.43 -3.00 -13.18
N ARG A 59 3.70 -4.31 -13.33
CA ARG A 59 3.96 -5.21 -12.18
C ARG A 59 5.25 -4.90 -11.43
N GLU A 60 6.22 -4.22 -12.05
CA GLU A 60 7.48 -3.82 -11.40
C GLU A 60 7.23 -2.72 -10.35
N MET A 61 6.13 -1.97 -10.44
CA MET A 61 5.75 -0.94 -9.46
C MET A 61 6.81 0.14 -9.26
N GLY A 62 7.65 0.38 -10.27
CA GLY A 62 8.78 1.31 -10.17
C GLY A 62 10.02 0.76 -9.46
N LEU A 63 10.01 -0.49 -8.98
CA LEU A 63 11.19 -1.15 -8.38
C LEU A 63 12.19 -1.66 -9.43
N GLY A 64 11.84 -1.63 -10.71
CA GLY A 64 12.66 -2.15 -11.80
C GLY A 64 13.12 -3.60 -11.57
N GLU A 65 14.43 -3.83 -11.67
CA GLU A 65 15.04 -5.16 -11.51
C GLU A 65 14.81 -5.78 -10.12
N ALA A 66 14.71 -4.97 -9.07
CA ALA A 66 14.51 -5.47 -7.70
C ALA A 66 13.18 -6.23 -7.55
N TYR A 67 12.16 -5.91 -8.35
CA TYR A 67 10.90 -6.63 -8.37
C TYR A 67 11.07 -8.13 -8.68
N TYR A 68 11.96 -8.47 -9.61
CA TYR A 68 12.14 -9.86 -10.06
C TYR A 68 12.92 -10.72 -9.05
N GLN A 69 13.53 -10.09 -8.04
CA GLN A 69 14.17 -10.78 -6.92
C GLN A 69 13.18 -11.15 -5.81
N LEU A 70 11.94 -10.62 -5.85
CA LEU A 70 10.91 -10.99 -4.88
C LEU A 70 10.56 -12.49 -5.02
N PRO A 71 10.17 -13.18 -3.93
CA PRO A 71 9.95 -14.62 -3.94
C PRO A 71 8.96 -15.10 -5.02
N LYS A 72 7.82 -14.43 -5.15
CA LYS A 72 6.76 -14.81 -6.11
C LYS A 72 7.21 -14.65 -7.59
N PRO A 73 7.67 -13.45 -8.04
CA PRO A 73 8.21 -13.29 -9.40
C PRO A 73 9.41 -14.20 -9.70
N SER A 74 10.34 -14.36 -8.76
CA SER A 74 11.53 -15.20 -8.94
C SER A 74 11.13 -16.67 -9.16
N GLN A 75 10.23 -17.22 -8.33
CA GLN A 75 9.72 -18.57 -8.50
C GLN A 75 8.97 -18.75 -9.83
N HIS A 76 8.17 -17.76 -10.23
CA HIS A 76 7.47 -17.80 -11.52
C HIS A 76 8.44 -17.84 -12.71
N ILE A 77 9.54 -17.07 -12.66
CA ILE A 77 10.60 -17.10 -13.67
C ILE A 77 11.28 -18.47 -13.71
N GLN A 78 11.58 -19.09 -12.56
CA GLN A 78 12.19 -20.42 -12.52
C GLN A 78 11.26 -21.50 -13.11
N ASN A 79 9.96 -21.42 -12.84
CA ASN A 79 8.98 -22.34 -13.43
C ASN A 79 8.90 -22.18 -14.95
N LEU A 80 8.90 -20.94 -15.45
CA LEU A 80 8.95 -20.67 -16.90
C LEU A 80 10.26 -21.15 -17.52
N LYS A 81 11.39 -21.02 -16.82
CA LYS A 81 12.70 -21.51 -17.27
C LYS A 81 12.66 -23.03 -17.47
N ALA A 82 12.16 -23.76 -16.49
CA ALA A 82 11.98 -25.20 -16.59
C ALA A 82 11.06 -25.59 -17.76
N ALA A 83 9.99 -24.82 -18.00
CA ALA A 83 9.10 -25.01 -19.14
C ALA A 83 9.81 -24.79 -20.49
N PHE A 84 10.69 -23.80 -20.60
CA PHE A 84 11.51 -23.61 -21.80
C PHE A 84 12.46 -24.80 -22.03
N LEU A 85 13.11 -25.28 -20.97
CA LEU A 85 14.05 -26.41 -21.04
C LEU A 85 13.35 -27.74 -21.40
N SER A 86 12.10 -27.91 -20.99
CA SER A 86 11.30 -29.10 -21.35
C SER A 86 10.62 -29.00 -22.73
N GLY A 87 10.73 -27.87 -23.42
CA GLY A 87 10.07 -27.63 -24.70
C GLY A 87 8.56 -27.47 -24.60
N ALA A 88 8.04 -27.04 -23.43
CA ALA A 88 6.62 -26.80 -23.24
C ALA A 88 6.09 -25.67 -24.15
N ASP A 89 4.80 -25.73 -24.47
CA ASP A 89 4.15 -24.67 -25.26
C ASP A 89 3.93 -23.41 -24.41
N ILE A 90 4.69 -22.34 -24.67
CA ILE A 90 4.68 -21.09 -23.90
C ILE A 90 4.11 -19.95 -24.74
N ASP A 91 3.13 -19.23 -24.21
CA ASP A 91 2.44 -18.15 -24.90
C ASP A 91 3.39 -17.13 -25.56
N PRO A 92 3.01 -16.56 -26.73
CA PRO A 92 3.82 -15.57 -27.42
C PRO A 92 4.06 -14.30 -26.59
N ILE A 93 5.27 -13.75 -26.69
CA ILE A 93 5.65 -12.46 -26.12
C ILE A 93 5.18 -11.35 -27.06
N THR A 94 4.51 -10.33 -26.51
CA THR A 94 4.04 -9.19 -27.28
C THR A 94 5.13 -8.13 -27.34
N VAL A 95 5.46 -7.69 -28.55
CA VAL A 95 6.52 -6.71 -28.82
C VAL A 95 6.03 -5.59 -29.72
N VAL A 96 6.75 -4.47 -29.71
CA VAL A 96 6.70 -3.42 -30.73
C VAL A 96 8.10 -3.18 -31.28
N ILE A 97 8.21 -2.81 -32.56
CA ILE A 97 9.49 -2.41 -33.12
C ILE A 97 9.67 -0.90 -32.91
N VAL A 98 10.71 -0.52 -32.16
CA VAL A 98 11.09 0.87 -31.95
C VAL A 98 12.55 1.02 -32.34
N GLU A 99 12.83 1.98 -33.22
CA GLU A 99 14.19 2.21 -33.74
C GLU A 99 14.87 0.93 -34.28
N GLY A 100 14.09 0.04 -34.88
CA GLY A 100 14.58 -1.21 -35.47
C GLY A 100 14.86 -2.33 -34.47
N ARG A 101 14.49 -2.15 -33.20
CA ARG A 101 14.65 -3.14 -32.13
C ARG A 101 13.29 -3.65 -31.64
N PRO A 102 13.11 -4.96 -31.40
CA PRO A 102 11.90 -5.49 -30.80
C PRO A 102 11.90 -5.23 -29.29
N LEU A 103 11.06 -4.31 -28.84
CA LEU A 103 10.87 -3.98 -27.43
C LEU A 103 9.69 -4.74 -26.83
N VAL A 104 9.91 -5.34 -25.66
CA VAL A 104 8.87 -6.10 -24.96
C VAL A 104 7.80 -5.16 -24.42
N ARG A 105 6.54 -5.52 -24.67
CA ARG A 105 5.36 -4.86 -24.10
C ARG A 105 4.60 -5.74 -23.14
N GLN A 106 4.55 -7.05 -23.41
CA GLN A 106 4.02 -8.04 -22.50
C GLN A 106 4.85 -9.32 -22.60
N GLY A 107 5.24 -9.87 -21.45
CA GLY A 107 6.03 -11.10 -21.40
C GLY A 107 7.39 -10.98 -20.71
N ASN A 108 7.63 -9.93 -19.90
CA ASN A 108 8.92 -9.72 -19.22
C ASN A 108 9.43 -10.97 -18.47
N CYS A 109 8.58 -11.66 -17.70
CA CYS A 109 8.98 -12.90 -17.01
C CYS A 109 9.35 -14.02 -17.98
N ARG A 110 8.64 -14.15 -19.11
CA ARG A 110 8.94 -15.13 -20.18
C ARG A 110 10.26 -14.80 -20.87
N THR A 111 10.51 -13.54 -21.20
CA THR A 111 11.80 -13.09 -21.78
C THR A 111 12.95 -13.40 -20.83
N ARG A 112 12.83 -13.06 -19.54
CA ARG A 112 13.85 -13.34 -18.52
C ARG A 112 14.09 -14.85 -18.36
N ALA A 113 13.03 -15.64 -18.30
CA ALA A 113 13.12 -17.09 -18.21
C ALA A 113 13.81 -17.72 -19.44
N ALA A 114 13.50 -17.25 -20.64
CA ALA A 114 14.13 -17.71 -21.88
C ALA A 114 15.64 -17.39 -21.90
N LEU A 115 16.04 -16.19 -21.48
CA LEU A 115 17.45 -15.81 -21.36
C LEU A 115 18.20 -16.68 -20.34
N LEU A 116 17.56 -17.01 -19.21
CA LEU A 116 18.14 -17.93 -18.22
C LEU A 116 18.26 -19.36 -18.78
N ALA A 117 17.23 -19.86 -19.47
CA ALA A 117 17.26 -21.19 -20.09
C ALA A 117 18.34 -21.31 -21.18
N LEU A 118 18.49 -20.27 -22.00
CA LEU A 118 19.56 -20.17 -23.01
C LEU A 118 20.93 -20.25 -22.35
N LYS A 119 21.14 -19.49 -21.27
CA LYS A 119 22.40 -19.46 -20.52
C LYS A 119 22.71 -20.81 -19.85
N GLU A 120 21.70 -21.47 -19.30
CA GLU A 120 21.86 -22.74 -18.58
C GLU A 120 22.10 -23.93 -19.50
N SER A 121 21.34 -24.03 -20.59
CA SER A 121 21.46 -25.14 -21.54
C SER A 121 22.61 -24.99 -22.53
N GLY A 122 22.98 -23.75 -22.88
CA GLY A 122 23.87 -23.48 -24.00
C GLY A 122 23.28 -23.84 -25.38
N LEU A 123 22.02 -24.28 -25.43
CA LEU A 123 21.31 -24.65 -26.65
C LEU A 123 20.45 -23.48 -27.13
N PRO A 124 20.23 -23.33 -28.46
CA PRO A 124 19.34 -22.29 -28.98
C PRO A 124 17.93 -22.40 -28.40
N ILE A 125 17.49 -21.37 -27.68
CA ILE A 125 16.10 -21.19 -27.25
C ILE A 125 15.45 -20.17 -28.17
N LEU A 126 14.35 -20.57 -28.82
CA LEU A 126 13.55 -19.67 -29.65
C LEU A 126 12.23 -19.36 -28.95
N ILE A 127 11.82 -18.10 -28.98
CA ILE A 127 10.59 -17.63 -28.36
C ILE A 127 9.60 -17.14 -29.41
N ARG A 128 8.33 -17.44 -29.19
CA ARG A 128 7.23 -16.98 -30.06
C ARG A 128 6.94 -15.51 -29.79
N LEU A 129 6.81 -14.72 -30.84
CA LEU A 129 6.50 -13.29 -30.79
C LEU A 129 5.19 -12.96 -31.51
N ARG A 130 4.48 -12.00 -30.93
CA ARG A 130 3.37 -11.29 -31.57
C ARG A 130 3.70 -9.81 -31.61
N GLU A 131 3.54 -9.19 -32.77
CA GLU A 131 3.66 -7.74 -32.90
C GLU A 131 2.35 -7.06 -32.46
N PHE A 132 2.48 -6.01 -31.65
CA PHE A 132 1.37 -5.13 -31.31
C PHE A 132 1.31 -3.96 -32.29
N GLN A 133 0.12 -3.69 -32.83
CA GLN A 133 -0.09 -2.69 -33.89
C GLN A 133 -0.73 -1.38 -33.38
N GLY A 134 -0.94 -1.24 -32.07
CA GLY A 134 -1.59 -0.06 -31.49
C GLY A 134 -0.63 1.03 -31.04
N ASP A 135 -1.19 2.21 -30.76
CA ASP A 135 -0.46 3.38 -30.28
C ASP A 135 0.08 3.22 -28.84
N GLU A 136 0.74 4.24 -28.30
CA GLU A 136 1.33 4.19 -26.95
C GLU A 136 0.28 3.99 -25.84
N ILE A 137 -0.90 4.60 -26.00
CA ILE A 137 -2.01 4.47 -25.07
C ILE A 137 -2.57 3.04 -25.10
N GLU A 138 -2.79 2.51 -26.30
CA GLU A 138 -3.25 1.15 -26.51
C GLU A 138 -2.24 0.12 -26.02
N GLN A 139 -0.94 0.39 -26.16
CA GLN A 139 0.14 -0.46 -25.62
C GLN A 139 0.09 -0.54 -24.09
N GLU A 140 -0.09 0.60 -23.41
CA GLU A 140 -0.20 0.64 -21.95
C GLU A 140 -1.47 -0.07 -21.46
N TRP A 141 -2.60 0.16 -22.14
CA TRP A 141 -3.84 -0.56 -21.85
C TRP A 141 -3.74 -2.05 -22.09
N HIS A 142 -3.07 -2.47 -23.17
CA HIS A 142 -2.80 -3.88 -23.43
C HIS A 142 -1.93 -4.51 -22.33
N SER A 143 -0.96 -3.76 -21.80
CA SER A 143 -0.15 -4.18 -20.64
C SER A 143 -1.03 -4.37 -19.39
N LEU A 144 -1.93 -3.43 -19.12
CA LEU A 144 -2.90 -3.49 -18.01
C LEU A 144 -3.90 -4.65 -18.17
N ASP A 145 -4.46 -4.85 -19.36
CA ASP A 145 -5.43 -5.89 -19.67
C ASP A 145 -4.82 -7.29 -19.61
N GLY A 146 -3.57 -7.42 -20.05
CA GLY A 146 -2.77 -8.64 -19.93
C GLY A 146 -2.52 -9.08 -18.49
N ALA A 147 -2.80 -8.22 -17.50
CA ALA A 147 -2.71 -8.54 -16.09
C ALA A 147 -3.99 -9.15 -15.49
N LYS A 148 -5.10 -9.28 -16.23
CA LYS A 148 -6.41 -9.67 -15.68
C LYS A 148 -6.47 -11.05 -15.00
N SER A 149 -5.63 -12.01 -15.38
CA SER A 149 -5.58 -13.34 -14.73
C SER A 149 -5.02 -13.31 -13.30
N LEU A 150 -4.23 -12.28 -12.96
CA LEU A 150 -3.71 -12.04 -11.62
C LEU A 150 -3.77 -10.55 -11.32
N GLN A 151 -4.74 -10.16 -10.48
CA GLN A 151 -5.03 -8.76 -10.15
C GLN A 151 -3.74 -7.96 -9.91
N LEU A 152 -3.59 -6.88 -10.66
CA LEU A 152 -2.50 -5.94 -10.50
C LEU A 152 -2.67 -5.22 -9.15
N CYS A 153 -1.58 -5.09 -8.39
CA CYS A 153 -1.62 -4.35 -7.14
C CYS A 153 -1.93 -2.85 -7.39
N PRO A 154 -2.44 -2.13 -6.37
CA PRO A 154 -2.78 -0.71 -6.51
C PRO A 154 -1.60 0.16 -6.99
N VAL A 155 -0.38 -0.14 -6.53
CA VAL A 155 0.82 0.61 -6.91
C VAL A 155 1.13 0.42 -8.40
N GLY A 156 1.06 -0.81 -8.90
CA GLY A 156 1.30 -1.11 -10.31
C GLY A 156 0.28 -0.43 -11.23
N ARG A 157 -0.99 -0.39 -10.82
CA ARG A 157 -2.04 0.41 -11.50
C ARG A 157 -1.70 1.89 -11.48
N GLY A 158 -1.25 2.41 -10.33
CA GLY A 158 -0.82 3.80 -10.16
C GLY A 158 0.27 4.22 -11.13
N VAL A 159 1.31 3.39 -11.27
CA VAL A 159 2.42 3.63 -12.23
C VAL A 159 1.91 3.67 -13.67
N ALA A 160 1.04 2.73 -14.06
CA ALA A 160 0.47 2.69 -15.41
C ALA A 160 -0.43 3.91 -15.68
N TYR A 161 -1.32 4.25 -14.74
CA TYR A 161 -2.18 5.43 -14.87
C TYR A 161 -1.38 6.72 -14.90
N SER A 162 -0.27 6.81 -14.16
CA SER A 162 0.65 7.94 -14.24
C SER A 162 1.20 8.09 -15.64
N ARG A 163 1.61 7.01 -16.32
CA ARG A 163 2.08 7.09 -17.70
C ARG A 163 0.97 7.50 -18.67
N LEU A 164 -0.22 6.91 -18.55
CA LEU A 164 -1.36 7.28 -19.39
C LEU A 164 -1.68 8.78 -19.29
N VAL A 165 -1.70 9.33 -18.07
CA VAL A 165 -2.11 10.72 -17.84
C VAL A 165 -0.95 11.70 -18.06
N ASN A 166 0.20 11.46 -17.45
CA ASN A 166 1.30 12.42 -17.41
C ASN A 166 2.21 12.34 -18.64
N ASP A 167 2.38 11.15 -19.23
CA ASP A 167 3.30 10.95 -20.36
C ASP A 167 2.54 10.92 -21.70
N ALA A 168 1.42 10.20 -21.76
CA ALA A 168 0.63 10.03 -22.99
C ALA A 168 -0.53 11.04 -23.15
N GLY A 169 -0.77 11.91 -22.15
CA GLY A 169 -1.73 13.02 -22.24
C GLY A 169 -3.21 12.61 -22.14
N MET A 170 -3.53 11.41 -21.64
CA MET A 170 -4.91 11.01 -21.39
C MET A 170 -5.52 11.80 -20.21
N SER A 171 -6.81 12.15 -20.28
CA SER A 171 -7.48 12.77 -19.14
C SER A 171 -7.79 11.75 -18.04
N VAL A 172 -7.82 12.22 -16.79
CA VAL A 172 -8.20 11.40 -15.62
C VAL A 172 -9.61 10.82 -15.77
N ASP A 173 -10.53 11.58 -16.37
CA ASP A 173 -11.91 11.16 -16.66
C ASP A 173 -11.95 9.97 -17.63
N MET A 174 -11.15 9.99 -18.71
CA MET A 174 -11.09 8.87 -19.66
C MET A 174 -10.58 7.57 -18.99
N VAL A 175 -9.57 7.68 -18.12
CA VAL A 175 -9.08 6.54 -17.32
C VAL A 175 -10.17 6.04 -16.37
N ALA A 176 -10.84 6.95 -15.67
CA ALA A 176 -11.91 6.67 -14.72
C ALA A 176 -13.10 5.93 -15.38
N GLN A 177 -13.53 6.42 -16.56
CA GLN A 177 -14.60 5.82 -17.35
C GLN A 177 -14.24 4.41 -17.82
N ARG A 178 -13.02 4.20 -18.34
CA ARG A 178 -12.59 2.88 -18.83
C ARG A 178 -12.50 1.85 -17.69
N GLU A 179 -11.98 2.27 -16.54
CA GLU A 179 -11.79 1.39 -15.37
C GLU A 179 -13.02 1.28 -14.48
N ASN A 180 -14.07 2.05 -14.76
CA ASN A 180 -15.31 2.12 -13.99
C ASN A 180 -15.07 2.45 -12.50
N ILE A 181 -14.27 3.50 -12.25
CA ILE A 181 -13.96 4.03 -10.92
C ILE A 181 -14.08 5.56 -10.93
N SER A 182 -14.06 6.21 -9.76
CA SER A 182 -14.12 7.68 -9.70
C SER A 182 -12.79 8.33 -10.12
N GLU A 183 -12.84 9.55 -10.65
CA GLU A 183 -11.65 10.35 -10.93
C GLU A 183 -10.75 10.51 -9.69
N MET A 184 -11.37 10.67 -8.51
CA MET A 184 -10.62 10.77 -7.25
C MET A 184 -9.85 9.48 -6.95
N ALA A 185 -10.43 8.31 -7.22
CA ALA A 185 -9.73 7.04 -7.07
C ALA A 185 -8.56 6.91 -8.06
N VAL A 186 -8.72 7.37 -9.30
CA VAL A 186 -7.61 7.43 -10.28
C VAL A 186 -6.49 8.32 -9.78
N ARG A 187 -6.79 9.54 -9.30
CA ARG A 187 -5.79 10.47 -8.75
C ARG A 187 -5.05 9.88 -7.55
N GLN A 188 -5.76 9.20 -6.65
CA GLN A 188 -5.15 8.47 -5.53
C GLN A 188 -4.20 7.37 -6.02
N LEU A 189 -4.61 6.57 -7.01
CA LEU A 189 -3.73 5.54 -7.57
C LEU A 189 -2.50 6.15 -8.22
N ILE A 190 -2.64 7.21 -9.03
CA ILE A 190 -1.51 7.93 -9.64
C ILE A 190 -0.52 8.42 -8.57
N SER A 191 -1.00 8.93 -7.44
CA SER A 191 -0.12 9.39 -6.36
C SER A 191 0.78 8.29 -5.78
N LEU A 192 0.42 7.01 -5.91
CA LEU A 192 1.26 5.88 -5.48
C LEU A 192 2.49 5.67 -6.37
N ALA A 193 2.54 6.25 -7.56
CA ALA A 193 3.67 6.08 -8.47
C ALA A 193 4.96 6.70 -7.92
N THR A 194 4.84 7.77 -7.12
CA THR A 194 5.95 8.60 -6.67
C THR A 194 6.31 8.43 -5.19
N ILE A 195 5.59 7.59 -4.44
CA ILE A 195 5.91 7.35 -3.02
C ILE A 195 7.20 6.53 -2.85
N ASP A 196 7.69 6.46 -1.62
CA ASP A 196 8.84 5.69 -1.19
C ASP A 196 8.68 4.20 -1.53
N ASP A 197 9.77 3.60 -2.02
CA ASP A 197 9.76 2.23 -2.51
C ASP A 197 9.41 1.21 -1.42
N GLU A 198 9.75 1.48 -0.15
CA GLU A 198 9.34 0.62 0.94
C GLU A 198 7.83 0.68 1.18
N LEU A 199 7.22 1.86 1.09
CA LEU A 199 5.76 2.00 1.16
C LEU A 199 5.07 1.25 0.01
N LYS A 200 5.64 1.31 -1.21
CA LYS A 200 5.16 0.52 -2.35
C LYS A 200 5.21 -0.98 -2.07
N ILE A 201 6.31 -1.46 -1.49
CA ILE A 201 6.49 -2.87 -1.10
C ILE A 201 5.45 -3.26 -0.04
N LEU A 202 5.28 -2.45 1.01
CA LEU A 202 4.32 -2.71 2.10
C LEU A 202 2.87 -2.75 1.62
N ILE A 203 2.48 -1.87 0.70
CA ILE A 203 1.15 -1.90 0.07
C ILE A 203 0.98 -3.17 -0.77
N THR A 204 1.99 -3.52 -1.56
CA THR A 204 1.95 -4.69 -2.46
C THR A 204 1.89 -6.00 -1.71
N GLN A 205 2.55 -6.06 -0.55
CA GLN A 205 2.50 -7.20 0.36
C GLN A 205 1.24 -7.22 1.24
N GLU A 206 0.30 -6.28 1.02
CA GLU A 206 -0.96 -6.13 1.78
C GLU A 206 -0.75 -5.88 3.28
N VAL A 207 0.45 -5.45 3.68
CA VAL A 207 0.75 -5.07 5.07
C VAL A 207 -0.06 -3.83 5.46
N ILE A 208 -0.27 -2.90 4.53
CA ILE A 208 -1.12 -1.73 4.71
C ILE A 208 -1.98 -1.50 3.47
N SER A 209 -3.23 -1.04 3.64
CA SER A 209 -4.05 -0.60 2.50
C SER A 209 -3.50 0.72 1.94
N TYR A 210 -3.47 0.86 0.61
CA TYR A 210 -3.00 2.09 -0.03
C TYR A 210 -3.77 3.34 0.42
N THR A 211 -5.08 3.24 0.68
CA THR A 211 -5.89 4.36 1.18
C THR A 211 -5.44 4.85 2.54
N LEU A 212 -5.17 3.94 3.48
CA LEU A 212 -4.60 4.26 4.78
C LEU A 212 -3.18 4.83 4.66
N CYS A 213 -2.37 4.28 3.76
CA CYS A 213 -1.03 4.80 3.51
C CYS A 213 -1.08 6.27 3.05
N LEU A 214 -1.92 6.58 2.05
CA LEU A 214 -2.08 7.95 1.55
C LEU A 214 -2.65 8.89 2.61
N GLU A 215 -3.56 8.43 3.46
CA GLU A 215 -4.06 9.20 4.59
C GLU A 215 -2.95 9.56 5.57
N LEU A 216 -2.09 8.60 5.94
CA LEU A 216 -0.95 8.85 6.82
C LEU A 216 0.06 9.82 6.20
N ILE A 217 0.35 9.67 4.91
CA ILE A 217 1.25 10.59 4.19
C ILE A 217 0.66 12.01 4.19
N ARG A 218 -0.65 12.15 3.96
CA ARG A 218 -1.32 13.45 3.99
C ARG A 218 -1.26 14.09 5.39
N ASP A 219 -1.45 13.29 6.44
CA ASP A 219 -1.60 13.80 7.80
C ASP A 219 -0.26 14.02 8.52
N LEU A 220 0.77 13.24 8.22
CA LEU A 220 2.07 13.24 8.92
C LEU A 220 3.26 13.58 8.00
N GLY A 221 3.05 13.58 6.69
CA GLY A 221 4.16 13.52 5.74
C GLY A 221 4.70 12.11 5.55
N GLU A 222 5.44 11.92 4.46
CA GLU A 222 5.83 10.59 3.99
C GLU A 222 6.80 9.85 4.90
N LYS A 223 7.84 10.54 5.38
CA LYS A 223 8.86 9.94 6.27
C LYS A 223 8.26 9.49 7.60
N GLU A 224 7.48 10.36 8.24
CA GLU A 224 6.83 10.04 9.52
C GLU A 224 5.78 8.93 9.36
N ALA A 225 5.05 8.92 8.24
CA ALA A 225 4.14 7.83 7.92
C ALA A 225 4.88 6.48 7.85
N LEU A 226 6.01 6.42 7.14
CA LEU A 226 6.83 5.21 7.02
C LEU A 226 7.36 4.74 8.39
N GLU A 227 7.91 5.64 9.20
CA GLU A 227 8.41 5.31 10.55
C GLU A 227 7.30 4.75 11.45
N LYS A 228 6.11 5.37 11.42
CA LYS A 228 4.96 4.93 12.20
C LYS A 228 4.46 3.55 11.76
N ILE A 229 4.44 3.29 10.44
CA ILE A 229 4.07 1.99 9.87
C ILE A 229 5.09 0.92 10.28
N ARG A 230 6.39 1.21 10.17
CA ARG A 230 7.46 0.30 10.61
C ARG A 230 7.39 -0.02 12.10
N GLY A 231 7.20 1.00 12.95
CA GLY A 231 7.09 0.82 14.40
C GLY A 231 5.96 -0.15 14.77
N GLU A 232 4.78 0.04 14.17
CA GLU A 232 3.64 -0.82 14.39
C GLU A 232 3.83 -2.24 13.81
N LEU A 233 4.46 -2.36 12.64
CA LEU A 233 4.80 -3.66 12.05
C LEU A 233 5.70 -4.47 12.99
N ASN A 234 6.77 -3.83 13.47
CA ASN A 234 7.74 -4.44 14.38
C ASN A 234 7.10 -4.86 15.70
N ALA A 235 6.24 -4.01 16.29
CA ALA A 235 5.49 -4.35 17.49
C ALA A 235 4.62 -5.60 17.30
N LYS A 236 3.93 -5.72 16.16
CA LYS A 236 3.13 -6.91 15.83
C LYS A 236 3.98 -8.15 15.61
N LEU A 237 5.14 -8.02 14.96
CA LEU A 237 6.05 -9.13 14.74
C LEU A 237 6.63 -9.65 16.06
N GLN A 238 6.97 -8.77 17.01
CA GLN A 238 7.45 -9.16 18.34
C GLN A 238 6.39 -9.94 19.13
N VAL A 239 5.13 -9.51 19.10
CA VAL A 239 4.02 -10.25 19.75
C VAL A 239 3.88 -11.66 19.15
N ILE A 240 4.04 -11.80 17.84
CA ILE A 240 3.98 -13.11 17.17
C ILE A 240 5.18 -13.97 17.55
N ALA A 241 6.39 -13.42 17.60
CA ALA A 241 7.59 -14.14 18.01
C ALA A 241 7.48 -14.66 19.45
N ASN A 242 7.03 -13.82 20.38
CA ASN A 242 6.85 -14.20 21.79
C ASN A 242 5.72 -15.22 22.00
N SER A 243 4.75 -15.28 21.08
CA SER A 243 3.67 -16.29 21.12
C SER A 243 4.09 -17.68 20.62
N LYS A 244 5.31 -17.82 20.07
CA LYS A 244 5.88 -19.09 19.64
C LYS A 244 6.96 -19.55 20.63
N GLU A 245 6.53 -20.06 21.79
CA GLU A 245 7.36 -21.02 22.54
C GLU A 245 7.39 -22.33 21.74
N GLY A 246 8.39 -22.45 20.87
CA GLY A 246 8.54 -23.54 19.93
C GLY A 246 9.56 -23.14 18.86
N ASP A 247 10.82 -23.41 19.17
CA ASP A 247 12.06 -23.21 18.42
C ASP A 247 11.89 -23.01 16.89
N SER A 248 11.91 -21.76 16.42
CA SER A 248 12.35 -21.40 15.06
C SER A 248 12.58 -19.88 14.95
N LEU A 249 13.74 -19.55 14.39
CA LEU A 249 14.37 -18.27 14.01
C LEU A 249 13.44 -17.07 13.65
N PRO A 250 13.97 -15.82 13.69
CA PRO A 250 13.19 -14.61 13.42
C PRO A 250 12.57 -14.65 12.02
N LEU A 251 11.24 -14.56 11.96
CA LEU A 251 10.48 -14.66 10.72
C LEU A 251 10.91 -13.57 9.73
N ASN A 252 11.49 -13.99 8.61
CA ASN A 252 11.70 -13.15 7.46
C ASN A 252 10.32 -12.77 6.87
N VAL A 253 10.18 -11.57 6.28
CA VAL A 253 8.93 -11.11 5.64
C VAL A 253 8.42 -12.12 4.61
N SER A 254 9.34 -12.92 4.05
CA SER A 254 9.09 -14.05 3.16
C SER A 254 8.31 -15.22 3.79
N GLU A 255 8.53 -15.51 5.07
CA GLU A 255 7.95 -16.68 5.78
C GLU A 255 6.53 -16.46 6.27
N VAL A 256 6.07 -15.20 6.34
CA VAL A 256 4.66 -14.87 6.62
C VAL A 256 3.75 -15.23 5.42
N MET A 257 4.33 -15.51 4.24
CA MET A 257 3.59 -15.57 2.96
C MET A 257 3.36 -16.98 2.37
N THR A 258 3.81 -18.06 3.01
CA THR A 258 3.74 -19.43 2.46
C THR A 258 2.78 -20.35 3.22
N ALA A 259 1.47 -20.08 3.12
CA ALA A 259 0.45 -21.13 3.26
C ALA A 259 -0.82 -20.72 2.49
N PRO A 260 -1.34 -21.55 1.55
CA PRO A 260 -2.59 -21.25 0.84
C PRO A 260 -3.82 -21.25 1.75
N ASN A 261 -3.69 -21.79 2.96
CA ASN A 261 -4.74 -21.83 3.98
C ASN A 261 -4.13 -21.61 5.37
N SER A 262 -4.48 -20.49 6.00
CA SER A 262 -4.22 -20.12 7.40
C SER A 262 -2.80 -19.59 7.76
N ARG A 263 -2.70 -18.26 7.86
CA ARG A 263 -2.43 -17.48 9.08
C ARG A 263 -2.53 -16.01 8.67
N LYS A 264 -3.28 -15.20 9.44
CA LYS A 264 -3.58 -13.79 9.10
C LYS A 264 -2.27 -13.06 8.76
N SER A 265 -2.13 -12.58 7.53
CA SER A 265 -1.03 -11.68 7.16
C SER A 265 -1.02 -10.51 8.16
N VAL A 266 0.17 -10.13 8.64
CA VAL A 266 0.30 -9.03 9.59
C VAL A 266 -0.14 -7.76 8.88
N ARG A 267 -1.35 -7.29 9.20
CA ARG A 267 -1.97 -6.12 8.57
C ARG A 267 -2.07 -4.95 9.53
N ILE A 268 -1.56 -3.81 9.12
CA ILE A 268 -1.67 -2.52 9.80
C ILE A 268 -3.03 -1.91 9.45
N THR A 269 -3.72 -1.42 10.48
CA THR A 269 -5.06 -0.84 10.36
C THR A 269 -5.11 0.47 11.16
N LYS A 270 -6.11 1.32 10.89
CA LYS A 270 -6.36 2.52 11.69
C LYS A 270 -6.40 2.23 13.20
N LYS A 271 -7.09 1.16 13.58
CA LYS A 271 -7.22 0.72 14.97
C LYS A 271 -5.85 0.38 15.59
N SER A 272 -4.97 -0.27 14.83
CA SER A 272 -3.66 -0.68 15.35
C SER A 272 -2.73 0.53 15.52
N LEU A 273 -2.87 1.53 14.65
CA LEU A 273 -2.18 2.82 14.78
C LEU A 273 -2.80 3.76 15.85
N GLY A 274 -3.78 3.28 16.63
CA GLY A 274 -4.44 4.04 17.68
C GLY A 274 -5.55 4.99 17.22
N PHE A 275 -5.85 5.06 15.92
CA PHE A 275 -6.97 5.87 15.42
C PHE A 275 -8.30 5.20 15.81
N GLN A 276 -9.10 5.89 16.62
CA GLN A 276 -10.44 5.46 16.97
C GLN A 276 -11.47 6.23 16.13
N PRO A 277 -12.49 5.56 15.57
CA PRO A 277 -13.53 6.24 14.82
C PRO A 277 -14.32 7.16 15.75
N ILE A 278 -14.62 8.38 15.28
CA ILE A 278 -15.51 9.30 15.98
C ILE A 278 -16.91 8.63 16.08
N PRO A 279 -17.51 8.53 17.28
CA PRO A 279 -18.84 7.97 17.44
C PRO A 279 -19.87 8.67 16.55
N ARG A 280 -20.68 7.89 15.82
CA ARG A 280 -21.67 8.43 14.86
C ARG A 280 -22.57 9.50 15.47
N LYS A 281 -23.03 9.31 16.72
CA LYS A 281 -23.86 10.30 17.43
C LYS A 281 -23.12 11.62 17.66
N LEU A 282 -21.85 11.56 18.07
CA LEU A 282 -21.03 12.76 18.27
C LEU A 282 -20.83 13.51 16.96
N ALA A 283 -20.51 12.79 15.87
CA ALA A 283 -20.36 13.39 14.55
C ALA A 283 -21.66 14.03 14.04
N GLN A 284 -22.81 13.35 14.20
CA GLN A 284 -24.12 13.89 13.82
C GLN A 284 -24.50 15.14 14.63
N ASN A 285 -24.26 15.12 15.94
CA ASN A 285 -24.53 16.26 16.80
C ASN A 285 -23.65 17.45 16.44
N LEU A 286 -22.34 17.25 16.24
CA LEU A 286 -21.43 18.31 15.84
C LEU A 286 -21.78 18.91 14.48
N ALA A 287 -22.17 18.07 13.50
CA ALA A 287 -22.60 18.55 12.20
C ALA A 287 -23.89 19.37 12.28
N ALA A 288 -24.87 18.91 13.09
CA ALA A 288 -26.11 19.66 13.33
C ALA A 288 -25.84 20.98 14.04
N SER A 289 -25.03 20.96 15.10
CA SER A 289 -24.64 22.16 15.85
C SER A 289 -23.91 23.16 14.96
N SER A 290 -22.91 22.70 14.19
CA SER A 290 -22.16 23.56 13.26
C SER A 290 -23.06 24.19 12.20
N LYS A 291 -24.03 23.43 11.66
CA LYS A 291 -25.01 23.95 10.71
C LYS A 291 -25.89 25.04 11.33
N GLU A 292 -26.34 24.85 12.58
CA GLU A 292 -27.17 25.83 13.29
C GLU A 292 -26.37 27.09 13.64
N VAL A 293 -25.13 26.94 14.14
CA VAL A 293 -24.20 28.05 14.36
C VAL A 293 -23.99 28.85 13.08
N SER A 294 -23.66 28.17 11.98
CA SER A 294 -23.43 28.83 10.69
C SER A 294 -24.66 29.57 10.19
N LYS A 295 -25.85 28.97 10.31
CA LYS A 295 -27.11 29.59 9.92
C LYS A 295 -27.40 30.85 10.74
N ARG A 296 -27.20 30.81 12.06
CA ARG A 296 -27.43 31.95 12.95
C ARG A 296 -26.42 33.06 12.75
N LEU A 297 -25.14 32.73 12.63
CA LEU A 297 -24.10 33.71 12.29
C LEU A 297 -24.39 34.39 10.95
N ARG A 298 -24.85 33.63 9.94
CA ARG A 298 -25.25 34.23 8.66
C ARG A 298 -26.48 35.15 8.80
N ALA A 299 -27.44 34.79 9.65
CA ALA A 299 -28.61 35.62 9.93
C ALA A 299 -28.27 36.91 10.71
N SER A 300 -27.21 36.90 11.53
CA SER A 300 -26.72 38.11 12.22
C SER A 300 -25.91 39.05 11.32
N LEU A 301 -25.51 38.60 10.12
CA LEU A 301 -24.79 39.42 9.16
C LEU A 301 -25.76 40.08 8.16
N PRO A 302 -25.44 41.28 7.65
CA PRO A 302 -26.16 41.90 6.55
C PRO A 302 -26.29 40.98 5.32
N ALA A 303 -27.39 41.14 4.57
CA ALA A 303 -27.67 40.34 3.37
C ALA A 303 -26.57 40.49 2.30
N GLU A 304 -26.11 41.73 2.09
CA GLU A 304 -24.94 42.07 1.29
C GLU A 304 -23.78 42.41 2.21
N PHE A 305 -22.66 41.68 2.08
CA PHE A 305 -21.49 41.82 2.92
C PHE A 305 -20.26 41.98 2.02
N ASP A 306 -19.82 43.22 1.83
CA ASP A 306 -18.71 43.54 0.93
C ASP A 306 -17.39 43.55 1.72
N LEU A 307 -16.55 42.53 1.47
CA LEU A 307 -15.29 42.33 2.18
C LEU A 307 -14.24 43.40 1.81
N GLU A 308 -14.39 44.11 0.69
CA GLU A 308 -13.45 45.14 0.26
C GLU A 308 -13.59 46.47 1.02
N GLN A 309 -14.66 46.63 1.79
CA GLN A 309 -14.94 47.85 2.56
C GLN A 309 -14.33 47.85 3.96
N PHE A 310 -13.79 46.71 4.42
CA PHE A 310 -13.23 46.55 5.75
C PHE A 310 -11.71 46.45 5.72
N GLY A 311 -11.04 47.15 6.64
CA GLY A 311 -9.60 47.00 6.82
C GLY A 311 -9.23 45.61 7.36
N PRO A 312 -7.99 45.13 7.15
CA PRO A 312 -7.56 43.77 7.53
C PRO A 312 -7.68 43.43 9.03
N ASN A 313 -7.87 44.43 9.90
CA ASN A 313 -8.00 44.27 11.35
C ASN A 313 -9.29 44.85 11.92
N GLU A 314 -10.27 45.17 11.07
CA GLU A 314 -11.51 45.78 11.51
C GLU A 314 -12.43 44.74 12.16
N LYS A 315 -12.86 45.00 13.40
CA LYS A 315 -13.69 44.07 14.17
C LYS A 315 -15.16 44.34 13.90
N ILE A 316 -15.87 43.31 13.45
CA ILE A 316 -17.32 43.38 13.26
C ILE A 316 -18.00 42.96 14.58
N PRO A 317 -18.80 43.82 15.22
CA PRO A 317 -19.59 43.43 16.37
C PRO A 317 -20.72 42.49 15.90
N ILE A 318 -20.74 41.28 16.45
CA ILE A 318 -21.81 40.29 16.20
C ILE A 318 -22.60 40.14 17.50
N GLU A 319 -23.91 40.33 17.44
CA GLU A 319 -24.80 40.01 18.56
C GLU A 319 -25.01 38.50 18.63
N LEU A 320 -24.66 37.90 19.77
CA LEU A 320 -24.80 36.48 20.04
C LEU A 320 -25.96 36.26 20.99
N ASP A 321 -26.92 35.41 20.61
CA ASP A 321 -28.00 35.02 21.52
C ASP A 321 -27.54 33.92 22.50
N LYS A 322 -28.23 33.83 23.64
CA LYS A 322 -27.92 32.86 24.69
C LYS A 322 -27.89 31.42 24.15
N HIS A 323 -28.78 31.11 23.23
CA HIS A 323 -28.90 29.77 22.66
C HIS A 323 -27.70 29.39 21.79
N LEU A 324 -27.18 30.31 20.97
CA LEU A 324 -25.96 30.09 20.20
C LEU A 324 -24.76 29.83 21.12
N ILE A 325 -24.66 30.58 22.22
CA ILE A 325 -23.61 30.37 23.24
C ILE A 325 -23.75 28.99 23.88
N GLU A 326 -24.96 28.59 24.30
CA GLU A 326 -25.21 27.27 24.87
C GLU A 326 -24.83 26.14 23.90
N LEU A 327 -25.14 26.30 22.62
CA LEU A 327 -24.89 25.30 21.60
C LEU A 327 -23.39 25.14 21.28
N ILE A 328 -22.62 26.24 21.31
CA ILE A 328 -21.16 26.22 21.20
C ILE A 328 -20.55 25.49 22.41
N LEU A 329 -20.94 25.87 23.63
CA LEU A 329 -20.41 25.28 24.86
C LEU A 329 -20.74 23.79 24.98
N GLN A 330 -21.95 23.38 24.60
CA GLN A 330 -22.33 21.95 24.58
C GLN A 330 -21.53 21.15 23.55
N SER A 331 -21.24 21.75 22.39
CA SER A 331 -20.43 21.11 21.35
C SER A 331 -18.99 20.94 21.81
N GLU A 332 -18.41 21.97 22.43
CA GLU A 332 -17.07 21.93 23.03
C GLU A 332 -16.98 20.87 24.14
N ALA A 333 -17.92 20.86 25.09
CA ALA A 333 -17.97 19.87 26.17
C ALA A 333 -18.05 18.43 25.63
N SER A 334 -18.81 18.21 24.56
CA SER A 334 -18.94 16.89 23.92
C SER A 334 -17.64 16.43 23.25
N VAL A 335 -16.88 17.35 22.66
CA VAL A 335 -15.56 17.06 22.07
C VAL A 335 -14.55 16.72 23.17
N LEU A 336 -14.48 17.54 24.22
CA LEU A 336 -13.58 17.32 25.36
C LEU A 336 -13.85 15.98 26.06
N ASP A 337 -15.11 15.64 26.33
CA ASP A 337 -15.46 14.34 26.93
C ASP A 337 -15.00 13.17 26.05
N HIS A 338 -15.11 13.29 24.72
CA HIS A 338 -14.60 12.29 23.80
C HIS A 338 -13.07 12.19 23.81
N GLU A 339 -12.35 13.32 23.82
CA GLU A 339 -10.89 13.35 23.91
C GLU A 339 -10.38 12.71 25.22
N VAL A 340 -11.02 13.04 26.35
CA VAL A 340 -10.70 12.44 27.66
C VAL A 340 -10.95 10.92 27.63
N LYS A 341 -12.05 10.47 27.01
CA LYS A 341 -12.32 9.02 26.84
C LYS A 341 -11.26 8.34 25.97
N LEU A 342 -10.75 9.00 24.94
CA LEU A 342 -9.67 8.48 24.10
C LEU A 342 -8.36 8.37 24.91
N GLN A 343 -7.98 9.41 25.63
CA GLN A 343 -6.80 9.42 26.50
C GLN A 343 -6.87 8.32 27.57
N ARG A 344 -8.02 8.13 28.23
CA ARG A 344 -8.18 7.05 29.23
C ARG A 344 -7.99 5.65 28.63
N LYS A 345 -8.43 5.42 27.39
CA LYS A 345 -8.27 4.13 26.71
C LYS A 345 -6.83 3.87 26.29
N THR A 346 -6.12 4.88 25.79
CA THR A 346 -4.69 4.75 25.44
C THR A 346 -3.83 4.51 26.69
N THR A 347 -4.15 5.18 27.81
CA THR A 347 -3.45 4.96 29.09
C THR A 347 -3.75 3.60 29.70
N LYS A 348 -5.00 3.11 29.66
CA LYS A 348 -5.33 1.73 30.11
C LYS A 348 -4.65 0.66 29.26
N GLY A 349 -4.56 0.85 27.95
CA GLY A 349 -3.83 -0.07 27.05
C GLY A 349 -2.33 -0.11 27.32
N LYS A 350 -1.72 1.03 27.71
CA LYS A 350 -0.33 1.09 28.15
C LYS A 350 -0.11 0.42 29.51
N LEU A 351 -1.00 0.63 30.48
CA LEU A 351 -0.91 -0.04 31.78
C LEU A 351 -1.11 -1.55 31.69
N SER A 352 -2.04 -2.04 30.87
CA SER A 352 -2.23 -3.49 30.70
C SER A 352 -1.04 -4.19 30.02
N HIS A 353 -0.20 -3.44 29.30
CA HIS A 353 1.08 -3.94 28.76
C HIS A 353 2.25 -3.80 29.74
N SER A 354 2.14 -2.96 30.79
CA SER A 354 3.19 -2.81 31.81
C SER A 354 2.95 -3.65 33.07
N THR A 355 1.81 -4.31 33.23
CA THR A 355 1.50 -5.14 34.43
C THR A 355 1.84 -6.63 34.29
N GLN A 356 2.64 -7.03 33.30
CA GLN A 356 3.17 -8.40 33.18
C GLN A 356 4.70 -8.49 33.37
N ALA A 357 5.33 -7.47 33.97
CA ALA A 357 6.76 -7.46 34.24
C ALA A 357 7.07 -6.88 35.62
N ALA A 358 6.42 -7.40 36.65
CA ALA A 358 6.84 -7.25 38.04
C ALA A 358 6.07 -8.28 38.87
N ASP A 359 6.62 -9.51 38.96
CA ASP A 359 6.40 -10.46 40.07
C ASP A 359 7.17 -11.76 39.78
N VAL A 360 8.50 -11.69 39.74
CA VAL A 360 9.38 -12.83 40.11
C VAL A 360 10.71 -12.27 40.62
N GLU A 361 10.78 -11.93 41.90
CA GLU A 361 12.06 -11.92 42.62
C GLU A 361 12.00 -12.96 43.75
N ASN A 362 12.65 -14.09 43.45
CA ASN A 362 13.31 -15.09 44.28
C ASN A 362 13.18 -14.96 45.81
N ASN A 363 12.53 -15.95 46.42
CA ASN A 363 12.85 -16.41 47.77
C ASN A 363 13.72 -17.66 47.68
N THR A 364 14.99 -17.52 48.04
CA THR A 364 15.91 -18.62 48.33
C THR A 364 15.94 -18.83 49.85
N ILE A 365 15.51 -20.00 50.31
CA ILE A 365 15.67 -20.43 51.71
C ILE A 365 17.13 -20.88 51.92
N PRO A 366 17.71 -20.65 53.10
CA PRO A 366 18.26 -21.79 53.82
C PRO A 366 17.84 -21.83 55.29
N ALA A 367 18.02 -23.01 55.86
CA ALA A 367 17.43 -23.52 57.08
C ALA A 367 18.16 -23.10 58.38
N SER A 368 17.46 -23.45 59.48
CA SER A 368 17.90 -23.89 60.81
C SER A 368 18.30 -22.87 61.89
N ASP A 369 17.55 -23.00 62.99
CA ASP A 369 17.97 -23.07 64.40
C ASP A 369 17.87 -21.84 65.34
N GLU A 370 17.32 -22.19 66.52
CA GLU A 370 17.40 -21.58 67.85
C GLU A 370 16.48 -20.41 68.28
N ALA A 371 15.42 -20.82 69.00
CA ALA A 371 14.99 -20.37 70.34
C ALA A 371 15.15 -18.88 70.76
N THR A 372 14.04 -18.24 71.14
CA THR A 372 13.65 -17.92 72.55
C THR A 372 12.47 -16.93 72.60
N ASN A 373 11.52 -17.19 73.53
CA ASN A 373 10.73 -16.28 74.41
C ASN A 373 10.30 -14.90 73.88
N GLU A 374 9.15 -14.27 74.17
CA GLU A 374 7.87 -14.46 74.88
C GLU A 374 7.04 -13.16 74.56
N PRO A 375 5.78 -12.97 75.02
CA PRO A 375 4.79 -12.11 74.36
C PRO A 375 4.44 -10.80 75.14
N LEU A 376 3.28 -10.20 74.83
CA LEU A 376 2.59 -9.00 75.41
C LEU A 376 2.82 -7.68 74.61
N ASN A 377 1.87 -6.77 74.38
CA ASN A 377 0.56 -6.52 74.98
C ASN A 377 -0.32 -5.57 74.12
N ASP A 378 -1.65 -5.66 74.30
CA ASP A 378 -2.71 -4.62 74.30
C ASP A 378 -2.79 -3.44 73.29
N GLN A 379 -3.83 -3.49 72.42
CA GLN A 379 -5.09 -2.66 72.35
C GLN A 379 -5.04 -1.10 72.58
N PRO A 380 -6.13 -0.31 72.33
CA PRO A 380 -6.62 0.20 71.03
C PRO A 380 -6.99 1.72 71.09
N SER A 381 -7.41 2.37 69.99
CA SER A 381 -8.35 3.55 70.01
C SER A 381 -8.66 4.03 68.58
N SER A 382 -9.84 3.74 68.05
CA SER A 382 -10.99 4.67 67.89
C SER A 382 -10.76 5.90 67.00
N ASN A 383 -11.41 5.95 65.82
CA ASN A 383 -12.55 6.87 65.62
C ASN A 383 -13.20 6.75 64.22
N GLN A 384 -14.48 6.36 64.28
CA GLN A 384 -15.66 6.95 63.62
C GLN A 384 -15.81 6.95 62.08
N ASN A 385 -16.63 5.99 61.64
CA ASN A 385 -17.94 6.16 60.99
C ASN A 385 -18.15 7.24 59.91
N LYS A 386 -18.54 6.76 58.72
CA LYS A 386 -19.89 7.00 58.16
C LYS A 386 -20.21 5.98 57.05
N GLU A 387 -21.05 5.01 57.38
CA GLU A 387 -21.90 4.26 56.44
C GLU A 387 -23.15 5.08 56.06
N PHE A 388 -23.73 4.73 54.91
CA PHE A 388 -25.17 4.52 54.60
C PHE A 388 -25.35 4.80 53.08
N SER A 389 -25.46 3.80 52.19
CA SER A 389 -26.41 2.69 52.05
C SER A 389 -27.74 3.10 51.39
N LEU A 390 -28.00 2.37 50.28
CA LEU A 390 -29.27 2.00 49.65
C LEU A 390 -30.02 2.95 48.70
N LEU A 391 -29.88 2.57 47.43
CA LEU A 391 -30.90 2.58 46.37
C LEU A 391 -32.29 2.13 46.88
N ASN A 392 -33.33 2.86 46.48
CA ASN A 392 -34.69 2.37 46.40
C ASN A 392 -35.23 2.52 44.97
N LEU A 393 -35.82 1.43 44.49
CA LEU A 393 -36.57 1.24 43.24
C LEU A 393 -37.99 1.83 43.33
N HIS A 394 -38.64 1.93 42.16
CA HIS A 394 -40.06 2.17 41.80
C HIS A 394 -40.34 3.57 41.25
N SER A 395 -41.21 3.81 40.26
CA SER A 395 -41.98 3.03 39.28
C SER A 395 -42.77 4.10 38.49
N ALA A 396 -43.10 3.82 37.23
CA ALA A 396 -44.22 4.35 36.43
C ALA A 396 -44.56 5.86 36.49
N VAL A 397 -44.49 6.55 35.34
CA VAL A 397 -45.57 6.80 34.35
C VAL A 397 -44.92 7.30 33.07
#